data_AF-A0A0S7ZG34-F1
#
_entry.id   AF-A0A0S7ZG34-F1
#
_cell.length_a   1.000
_cell.length_b   1.000
_cell.length_c   1.000
_cell.angle_alpha   90.00
_cell.angle_beta   90.00
_cell.angle_gamma   90.00
#
_symmetry.space_group_name_H-M   'P 1'
#
loop_
_entity.id
_entity.type
_entity.pdbx_description
1 polymer ?
#
loop_
_entity_poly.entity_id
_entity_poly.type
_entity_poly.pdbx_seq_one_letter_code
_entity_poly.pdbx_strand_id
1 'polypeptide(L)'
;MYRNLFILLIVLSTVYLAIPFSADTEHSSMFLTVSTFLFAILTGFFIARQNSRYNQIREQIATFDGNITALYRGFGQFGDEVQKKAAKIINRHYRKILEMQQWDYHFMHKSSTIKELGSLLHETVGQRQLPSGPHLVLRDMIQSLDGLQVARKNMVALQVERIPKLPQTLIYFLAIMLLFVLALIPSTALMFDALLKGAFGTIVIFLVILLRQLDDLHLFEGTLGEASAQDVLNILSERR
;
A
#
# COMPACT_ATOMS: atom_id res chain seq x y z
N MET A 1 7.64 14.81 -1.01
CA MET A 1 6.80 14.89 -2.23
C MET A 1 6.51 16.33 -2.65
N TYR A 2 5.90 17.17 -1.79
CA TYR A 2 5.48 18.54 -2.12
C TYR A 2 6.60 19.46 -2.67
N ARG A 3 7.80 19.40 -2.08
CA ARG A 3 8.97 20.16 -2.56
C ARG A 3 9.31 19.85 -4.02
N ASN A 4 9.25 18.57 -4.40
CA ASN A 4 9.62 18.13 -5.76
C ASN A 4 8.56 18.57 -6.78
N LEU A 5 7.28 18.61 -6.40
CA LEU A 5 6.20 19.12 -7.24
C LEU A 5 6.33 20.62 -7.49
N PHE A 6 6.69 21.38 -6.45
CA PHE A 6 6.90 22.82 -6.58
C PHE A 6 8.10 23.14 -7.49
N ILE A 7 9.21 22.39 -7.34
CA ILE A 7 10.36 22.52 -8.25
C ILE A 7 9.96 22.18 -9.69
N LEU A 8 9.20 21.09 -9.89
CA LEU A 8 8.74 20.68 -11.21
C LEU A 8 7.86 21.74 -11.88
N LEU A 9 6.97 22.38 -11.11
CA LEU A 9 6.17 23.52 -11.56
C LEU A 9 7.05 24.66 -12.07
N ILE A 10 8.01 25.12 -11.26
CA ILE A 10 8.91 26.22 -11.63
C ILE A 10 9.70 25.86 -12.88
N VAL A 11 10.25 24.65 -12.96
CA VAL A 11 11.04 24.18 -14.10
C VAL A 11 10.19 24.17 -15.37
N LEU A 12 9.00 23.55 -15.34
CA LEU A 12 8.12 23.49 -16.51
C LEU A 12 7.66 24.88 -16.95
N SER A 13 7.24 25.74 -16.03
CA SER A 13 6.85 27.12 -16.36
C SER A 13 8.00 27.92 -16.98
N THR A 14 9.22 27.74 -16.49
CA THR A 14 10.41 28.40 -17.05
C THR A 14 10.72 27.89 -18.46
N VAL A 15 10.64 26.57 -18.67
CA VAL A 15 10.82 25.93 -19.98
C VAL A 15 9.80 26.44 -20.99
N TYR A 16 8.51 26.50 -20.62
CA TYR A 16 7.43 26.99 -21.50
C TYR A 16 7.48 28.50 -21.78
N LEU A 17 8.16 29.27 -20.92
CA LEU A 17 8.39 30.70 -21.14
C LEU A 17 9.57 30.94 -22.10
N ALA A 18 10.62 30.12 -21.98
CA ALA A 18 11.88 30.32 -22.69
C ALA A 18 11.92 29.70 -24.09
N ILE A 19 11.18 28.60 -24.33
CA ILE A 19 11.26 27.85 -25.59
C ILE A 19 9.98 28.07 -26.43
N PRO A 20 10.09 28.62 -27.65
CA PRO A 20 8.99 28.75 -28.59
C PRO A 20 8.65 27.38 -29.21
N PHE A 21 7.87 26.58 -28.51
CA PHE A 21 7.19 25.44 -29.12
C PHE A 21 5.94 25.96 -29.82
N SER A 22 6.01 26.15 -31.14
CA SER A 22 4.86 26.55 -31.95
C SER A 22 4.81 25.70 -33.21
N ALA A 23 3.72 24.96 -33.38
CA ALA A 23 3.37 24.27 -34.63
C ALA A 23 1.95 24.68 -35.02
N ASP A 24 1.57 24.48 -36.28
CA ASP A 24 0.24 24.85 -36.77
C ASP A 24 -0.86 24.16 -35.95
N THR A 25 -1.68 24.96 -35.26
CA THR A 25 -2.47 24.50 -34.11
C THR A 25 -3.88 24.00 -34.46
N GLU A 26 -4.27 23.93 -35.74
CA GLU A 26 -5.65 23.68 -36.15
C GLU A 26 -6.25 22.39 -35.56
N HIS A 27 -5.43 21.37 -35.30
CA HIS A 27 -5.89 20.11 -34.69
C HIS A 27 -5.55 19.95 -33.19
N SER A 28 -4.75 20.85 -32.62
CA SER A 28 -4.22 20.71 -31.25
C SER A 28 -5.31 20.70 -30.18
N SER A 29 -6.37 21.51 -30.34
CA SER A 29 -7.47 21.62 -29.37
C SER A 29 -8.31 20.35 -29.27
N MET A 30 -8.57 19.68 -30.40
CA MET A 30 -9.30 18.41 -30.45
C MET A 30 -8.49 17.30 -29.77
N PHE A 31 -7.21 17.17 -30.10
CA PHE A 31 -6.33 16.19 -29.48
C PHE A 31 -6.16 16.44 -27.98
N LEU A 32 -6.02 17.70 -27.56
CA LEU A 32 -5.92 18.05 -26.14
C LEU A 32 -7.19 17.64 -25.39
N THR A 33 -8.37 17.96 -25.95
CA THR A 33 -9.66 17.66 -25.32
C THR A 33 -9.87 16.16 -25.18
N VAL A 34 -9.70 15.40 -26.28
CA VAL A 34 -9.88 13.95 -26.29
C VAL A 34 -8.87 13.27 -25.36
N SER A 35 -7.61 13.66 -25.41
CA SER A 35 -6.56 13.08 -24.57
C SER A 35 -6.78 13.40 -23.10
N THR A 36 -7.22 14.62 -22.77
CA THR A 36 -7.48 15.05 -21.39
C THR A 36 -8.64 14.26 -20.82
N PHE A 37 -9.71 14.11 -21.61
CA PHE A 37 -10.88 13.33 -21.23
C PHE A 37 -10.54 11.85 -20.99
N LEU A 38 -9.87 11.21 -21.94
CA LEU A 38 -9.47 9.80 -21.82
C LEU A 38 -8.49 9.59 -20.67
N PHE A 39 -7.50 10.48 -20.52
CA PHE A 39 -6.54 10.43 -19.42
C PHE A 39 -7.23 10.57 -18.07
N ALA A 40 -8.14 11.54 -17.92
CA ALA A 40 -8.87 11.77 -16.68
C ALA A 40 -9.73 10.57 -16.29
N ILE A 41 -10.50 10.00 -17.24
CA ILE A 41 -11.37 8.84 -16.99
C ILE A 41 -10.54 7.61 -16.62
N LEU A 42 -9.54 7.28 -17.43
CA LEU A 42 -8.73 6.08 -17.20
C LEU A 42 -7.95 6.21 -15.88
N THR A 43 -7.25 7.33 -15.70
CA THR A 43 -6.46 7.56 -14.48
C THR A 43 -7.35 7.58 -13.24
N GLY A 44 -8.52 8.21 -13.30
CA GLY A 44 -9.50 8.20 -12.21
C GLY A 44 -9.97 6.79 -11.85
N PHE A 45 -10.33 5.99 -12.85
CA PHE A 45 -10.71 4.58 -12.66
C PHE A 45 -9.58 3.76 -12.02
N PHE A 46 -8.35 3.89 -12.52
CA PHE A 46 -7.21 3.14 -11.98
C PHE A 46 -6.84 3.58 -10.57
N ILE A 47 -6.84 4.88 -10.27
CA ILE A 47 -6.63 5.38 -8.90
C ILE A 47 -7.69 4.80 -7.97
N ALA A 48 -8.97 4.85 -8.34
CA ALA A 48 -10.05 4.32 -7.51
C ALA A 48 -9.87 2.81 -7.24
N ARG A 49 -9.53 2.03 -8.28
CA ARG A 49 -9.26 0.59 -8.15
C ARG A 49 -8.05 0.32 -7.24
N GLN A 50 -6.94 1.03 -7.42
CA GLN A 50 -5.74 0.84 -6.61
C GLN A 50 -5.96 1.25 -5.15
N ASN A 51 -6.72 2.31 -4.91
CA ASN A 51 -7.12 2.71 -3.56
C ASN A 51 -8.01 1.66 -2.88
N SER A 52 -8.95 1.05 -3.62
CA SER A 52 -9.76 -0.05 -3.11
C SER A 52 -8.90 -1.27 -2.73
N ARG A 53 -7.99 -1.68 -3.62
CA ARG A 53 -7.03 -2.76 -3.35
C ARG A 53 -6.16 -2.47 -2.12
N TYR A 54 -5.66 -1.24 -2.00
CA TYR A 54 -4.90 -0.80 -0.84
C TYR A 54 -5.71 -0.92 0.45
N ASN A 55 -6.95 -0.44 0.46
CA ASN A 55 -7.84 -0.56 1.62
C ASN A 55 -8.10 -2.01 2.01
N GLN A 56 -8.28 -2.90 1.03
CA GLN A 56 -8.43 -4.33 1.28
C GLN A 56 -7.17 -4.94 1.91
N ILE A 57 -5.97 -4.62 1.42
CA ILE A 57 -4.72 -5.09 2.03
C ILE A 57 -4.64 -4.61 3.48
N ARG A 58 -4.91 -3.33 3.73
CA ARG A 58 -4.93 -2.75 5.08
C ARG A 58 -5.91 -3.49 6.01
N GLU A 59 -7.11 -3.80 5.53
CA GLU A 59 -8.10 -4.56 6.31
C GLU A 59 -7.61 -5.97 6.64
N GLN A 60 -6.93 -6.64 5.70
CA GLN A 60 -6.32 -7.94 5.95
C GLN A 60 -5.16 -7.86 6.96
N ILE A 61 -4.35 -6.79 6.96
CA ILE A 61 -3.31 -6.57 7.96
C ILE A 61 -3.93 -6.39 9.34
N ALA A 62 -4.94 -5.54 9.47
CA ALA A 62 -5.64 -5.35 10.75
C ALA A 62 -6.26 -6.66 11.27
N THR A 63 -6.82 -7.46 10.36
CA THR A 63 -7.34 -8.80 10.68
C THR A 63 -6.22 -9.75 11.14
N PHE A 64 -5.06 -9.70 10.48
CA PHE A 64 -3.90 -10.50 10.84
C PHE A 64 -3.39 -10.12 12.24
N ASP A 65 -3.20 -8.84 12.50
CA ASP A 65 -2.70 -8.31 13.78
C ASP A 65 -3.68 -8.57 14.94
N GLY A 66 -4.98 -8.45 14.66
CA GLY A 66 -6.04 -8.80 15.60
C GLY A 66 -5.99 -10.29 15.99
N ASN A 67 -5.86 -11.18 15.01
CA ASN A 67 -5.74 -12.63 15.26
C ASN A 67 -4.44 -12.98 16.00
N ILE A 68 -3.31 -12.32 15.71
CA ILE A 68 -2.05 -12.50 16.45
C ILE A 68 -2.23 -12.11 17.93
N THR A 69 -2.87 -10.97 18.17
CA THR A 69 -3.11 -10.48 19.53
C THR A 69 -4.06 -11.39 20.30
N ALA A 70 -5.12 -11.87 19.63
CA ALA A 70 -6.04 -12.85 20.20
C ALA A 70 -5.32 -14.15 20.59
N LEU A 71 -4.44 -14.67 19.72
CA LEU A 71 -3.61 -15.84 20.03
C LEU A 71 -2.70 -15.59 21.23
N TYR A 72 -2.00 -14.46 21.27
CA TYR A 72 -1.14 -14.12 22.40
C TYR A 72 -1.89 -14.13 23.74
N ARG A 73 -3.08 -13.53 23.78
CA ARG A 73 -3.94 -13.52 24.97
C ARG A 73 -4.48 -14.91 25.30
N GLY A 74 -4.83 -15.69 24.27
CA GLY A 74 -5.26 -17.08 24.42
C GLY A 74 -4.19 -17.97 25.04
N PHE A 75 -2.92 -17.81 24.63
CA PHE A 75 -1.80 -18.53 25.24
C PHE A 75 -1.61 -18.22 26.73
N GLY A 76 -1.98 -17.03 27.19
CA GLY A 76 -2.00 -16.68 28.62
C GLY A 76 -2.90 -17.58 29.47
N GLN A 77 -3.97 -18.14 28.89
CA GLN A 77 -4.86 -19.08 29.59
C GLN A 77 -4.21 -20.44 29.87
N PHE A 78 -3.10 -20.77 29.19
CA PHE A 78 -2.33 -21.98 29.39
C PHE A 78 -1.08 -21.75 30.27
N GLY A 79 -0.93 -20.54 30.82
CA GLY A 79 0.14 -20.15 31.74
C GLY A 79 1.22 -19.27 31.10
N ASP A 80 1.86 -18.47 31.96
CA ASP A 80 2.82 -17.42 31.57
C ASP A 80 3.99 -17.94 30.73
N GLU A 81 4.47 -19.16 31.00
CA GLU A 81 5.58 -19.74 30.25
C GLU A 81 5.21 -20.00 28.79
N VAL A 82 3.98 -20.44 28.52
CA VAL A 82 3.48 -20.65 27.16
C VAL A 82 3.28 -19.29 26.47
N GLN A 83 2.69 -18.33 27.18
CA GLN A 83 2.50 -16.98 26.67
C GLN A 83 3.84 -16.30 26.33
N LYS A 84 4.89 -16.47 27.14
CA LYS A 84 6.24 -15.97 26.85
C LYS A 84 6.84 -16.63 25.60
N LYS A 85 6.62 -17.95 25.40
CA LYS A 85 7.05 -18.62 24.16
C LYS A 85 6.35 -18.03 22.94
N ALA A 86 5.03 -17.81 23.02
CA ALA A 86 4.25 -17.16 21.97
C ALA A 86 4.75 -15.74 21.68
N ALA A 87 4.98 -14.94 22.73
CA ALA A 87 5.54 -13.59 22.61
C ALA A 87 6.87 -13.59 21.86
N LYS A 88 7.78 -14.54 22.12
CA LYS A 88 9.06 -14.63 21.40
C LYS A 88 8.88 -14.91 19.91
N ILE A 89 7.91 -15.75 19.53
CA ILE A 89 7.60 -16.05 18.12
C ILE A 89 7.03 -14.81 17.44
N ILE A 90 6.06 -14.14 18.08
CA ILE A 90 5.39 -12.94 17.54
C ILE A 90 6.40 -11.79 17.42
N ASN A 91 7.14 -11.50 18.49
CA ASN A 91 8.12 -10.41 18.54
C ASN A 91 9.19 -10.55 17.45
N ARG A 92 9.63 -11.79 17.14
CA ARG A 92 10.56 -12.05 16.02
C ARG A 92 10.00 -11.66 14.66
N HIS A 93 8.70 -11.81 14.44
CA HIS A 93 8.04 -11.41 13.20
C HIS A 93 7.90 -9.90 13.10
N TYR A 94 7.36 -9.26 14.15
CA TYR A 94 7.05 -7.83 14.13
C TYR A 94 8.28 -6.93 14.27
N ARG A 95 9.35 -7.39 14.94
CA ARG A 95 10.62 -6.65 14.93
C ARG A 95 11.20 -6.52 13.53
N LYS A 96 11.11 -7.55 12.69
CA LYS A 96 11.60 -7.46 11.32
C LYS A 96 10.86 -6.41 10.50
N ILE A 97 9.56 -6.24 10.73
CA ILE A 97 8.77 -5.18 10.08
C ILE A 97 9.36 -3.80 10.42
N LEU A 98 9.64 -3.55 11.71
CA LEU A 98 10.17 -2.28 12.18
C LEU A 98 11.65 -2.07 11.80
N GLU A 99 12.47 -3.11 11.88
CA GLU A 99 13.91 -3.05 11.54
C GLU A 99 14.13 -2.85 10.05
N MET A 100 13.30 -3.48 9.21
CA MET A 100 13.40 -3.37 7.75
C MET A 100 12.57 -2.23 7.17
N GLN A 101 11.71 -1.58 7.97
CA GLN A 101 10.73 -0.58 7.52
C GLN A 101 9.86 -1.12 6.37
N GLN A 102 9.50 -2.40 6.46
CA GLN A 102 8.74 -3.14 5.45
C GLN A 102 7.39 -3.57 6.03
N TRP A 103 6.39 -2.71 5.89
CA TRP A 103 5.03 -3.02 6.32
C TRP A 103 4.39 -4.19 5.54
N ASP A 104 4.85 -4.43 4.32
CA ASP A 104 4.40 -5.50 3.43
C ASP A 104 5.03 -6.87 3.77
N TYR A 105 5.89 -6.95 4.80
CA TYR A 105 6.59 -8.16 5.22
C TYR A 105 5.65 -9.36 5.43
N HIS A 106 4.42 -9.12 5.90
CA HIS A 106 3.41 -10.16 6.14
C HIS A 106 3.16 -11.07 4.92
N PHE A 107 3.25 -10.51 3.71
CA PHE A 107 2.92 -11.21 2.47
C PHE A 107 4.09 -11.28 1.48
N MET A 108 5.05 -10.35 1.54
CA MET A 108 6.26 -10.41 0.71
C MET A 108 7.20 -11.54 1.09
N HIS A 109 7.24 -11.89 2.38
CA HIS A 109 8.18 -12.88 2.90
C HIS A 109 7.47 -14.16 3.35
N LYS A 110 8.18 -15.28 3.19
CA LYS A 110 7.76 -16.54 3.81
C LYS A 110 8.00 -16.41 5.31
N SER A 111 6.92 -16.35 6.09
CA SER A 111 6.98 -16.34 7.55
C SER A 111 6.66 -17.73 8.09
N SER A 112 7.47 -18.19 9.05
CA SER A 112 7.21 -19.39 9.83
C SER A 112 6.28 -19.13 11.02
N THR A 113 5.88 -17.89 11.29
CA THR A 113 5.13 -17.49 12.49
C THR A 113 3.84 -18.28 12.69
N ILE A 114 3.01 -18.42 11.66
CA ILE A 114 1.76 -19.18 11.77
C ILE A 114 2.05 -20.65 12.10
N LYS A 115 3.05 -21.24 11.46
CA LYS A 115 3.48 -22.63 11.71
C LYS A 115 4.01 -22.79 13.14
N GLU A 116 4.89 -21.90 13.58
CA GLU A 116 5.47 -21.93 14.94
C GLU A 116 4.41 -21.74 16.02
N LEU A 117 3.45 -20.83 15.84
CA LEU A 117 2.33 -20.63 16.76
C LEU A 117 1.40 -21.86 16.80
N GLY A 118 1.11 -22.46 15.64
CA GLY A 118 0.33 -23.69 15.55
C GLY A 118 1.03 -24.87 16.23
N SER A 119 2.34 -25.03 16.04
CA SER A 119 3.14 -26.04 16.73
C SER A 119 3.17 -25.82 18.24
N LEU A 120 3.30 -24.58 18.70
CA LEU A 120 3.24 -24.24 20.12
C LEU A 120 1.88 -24.58 20.73
N LEU A 121 0.78 -24.28 20.02
CA LEU A 121 -0.57 -24.64 20.45
C LEU A 121 -0.71 -26.16 20.58
N HIS A 122 -0.23 -26.91 19.59
CA HIS A 122 -0.27 -28.37 19.61
C HIS A 122 0.57 -28.97 20.75
N GLU A 123 1.77 -28.46 21.01
CA GLU A 123 2.63 -28.88 22.14
C GLU A 123 1.96 -28.59 23.49
N THR A 124 1.29 -27.45 23.60
CA THR A 124 0.64 -26.99 24.84
C THR A 124 -0.57 -27.84 25.19
N VAL A 125 -1.40 -28.16 24.19
CA VAL A 125 -2.61 -28.97 24.39
C VAL A 125 -2.28 -30.46 24.47
N GLY A 126 -1.41 -30.98 23.60
CA GLY A 126 -0.93 -32.37 23.60
C GLY A 126 -2.05 -33.42 23.81
N GLN A 127 -1.70 -34.52 24.49
CA GLN A 127 -2.68 -35.52 24.99
C GLN A 127 -3.24 -35.16 26.38
N ARG A 128 -3.06 -33.92 26.85
CA ARG A 128 -3.51 -33.53 28.20
C ARG A 128 -5.03 -33.41 28.20
N GLN A 129 -5.70 -34.04 29.16
CA GLN A 129 -7.11 -33.75 29.43
C GLN A 129 -7.19 -32.31 29.93
N LEU A 130 -7.62 -31.41 29.06
CA LEU A 130 -7.89 -30.04 29.42
C LEU A 130 -9.11 -30.00 30.36
N PRO A 131 -9.11 -29.13 31.38
CA PRO A 131 -10.33 -28.78 32.10
C PRO A 131 -11.42 -28.30 31.13
N SER A 132 -12.69 -28.31 31.56
CA SER A 132 -13.84 -27.94 30.72
C SER A 132 -13.81 -26.50 30.17
N GLY A 133 -13.08 -25.56 30.79
CA GLY A 133 -12.96 -24.15 30.37
C GLY A 133 -12.03 -23.90 29.16
N PRO A 134 -10.77 -24.40 29.15
CA PRO A 134 -9.82 -24.23 28.05
C PRO A 134 -10.27 -24.71 26.66
N HIS A 135 -11.31 -25.53 26.55
CA HIS A 135 -11.82 -26.00 25.25
C HIS A 135 -12.38 -24.87 24.37
N LEU A 136 -13.05 -23.88 24.97
CA LEU A 136 -13.57 -22.72 24.23
C LEU A 136 -12.42 -21.85 23.71
N VAL A 137 -11.45 -21.56 24.56
CA VAL A 137 -10.25 -20.78 24.19
C VAL A 137 -9.46 -21.49 23.09
N LEU A 138 -9.29 -22.82 23.19
CA LEU A 138 -8.60 -23.60 22.17
C LEU A 138 -9.29 -23.49 20.81
N ARG A 139 -10.63 -23.58 20.75
CA ARG A 139 -11.38 -23.42 19.51
C ARG A 139 -11.15 -22.04 18.89
N ASP A 140 -11.24 -20.99 19.70
CA ASP A 140 -11.06 -19.61 19.24
C ASP A 140 -9.61 -19.36 18.76
N MET A 141 -8.62 -20.01 19.38
CA MET A 141 -7.22 -19.99 18.92
C MET A 141 -7.02 -20.73 17.60
N ILE A 142 -7.64 -21.90 17.41
CA ILE A 142 -7.60 -22.62 16.12
C ILE A 142 -8.22 -21.74 15.03
N GLN A 143 -9.39 -21.14 15.31
CA GLN A 143 -10.04 -20.22 14.38
C GLN A 143 -9.17 -18.99 14.07
N SER A 144 -8.44 -18.47 15.07
CA SER A 144 -7.49 -17.37 14.86
C SER A 144 -6.32 -17.79 13.96
N LEU A 145 -5.78 -19.00 14.12
CA LEU A 145 -4.72 -19.55 13.25
C LEU A 145 -5.21 -19.70 11.81
N ASP A 146 -6.43 -20.20 11.60
CA ASP A 146 -7.05 -20.27 10.28
C ASP A 146 -7.25 -18.87 9.69
N GLY A 147 -7.72 -17.93 10.51
CA GLY A 147 -7.85 -16.52 10.16
C GLY A 147 -6.55 -15.90 9.69
N LEU A 148 -5.42 -16.18 10.36
CA LEU A 148 -4.09 -15.73 9.93
C LEU A 148 -3.70 -16.29 8.55
N GLN A 149 -4.00 -17.55 8.27
CA GLN A 149 -3.69 -18.16 6.98
C GLN A 149 -4.53 -17.56 5.86
N VAL A 150 -5.83 -17.37 6.09
CA VAL A 150 -6.75 -16.75 5.13
C VAL A 150 -6.34 -15.32 4.86
N ALA A 151 -6.13 -14.51 5.90
CA ALA A 151 -5.69 -13.12 5.77
C ALA A 151 -4.37 -13.04 4.97
N ARG A 152 -3.40 -13.90 5.28
CA ARG A 152 -2.12 -13.94 4.55
C ARG A 152 -2.32 -14.29 3.06
N LYS A 153 -3.13 -15.31 2.75
CA LYS A 153 -3.39 -15.70 1.35
C LYS A 153 -4.10 -14.59 0.58
N ASN A 154 -5.07 -13.92 1.21
CA ASN A 154 -5.75 -12.76 0.62
C ASN A 154 -4.77 -11.62 0.33
N MET A 155 -3.89 -11.28 1.28
CA MET A 155 -2.85 -10.26 1.06
C MET A 155 -1.93 -10.63 -0.11
N VAL A 156 -1.50 -11.88 -0.23
CA VAL A 156 -0.67 -12.35 -1.36
C VAL A 156 -1.43 -12.27 -2.68
N ALA A 157 -2.72 -12.63 -2.71
CA ALA A 157 -3.54 -12.50 -3.91
C ALA A 157 -3.67 -11.02 -4.34
N LEU A 158 -3.99 -10.14 -3.41
CA LEU A 158 -4.10 -8.69 -3.63
C LEU A 158 -2.78 -8.06 -4.10
N GLN A 159 -1.64 -8.55 -3.60
CA GLN A 159 -0.32 -8.12 -4.05
C GLN A 159 -0.08 -8.41 -5.55
N VAL A 160 -0.64 -9.52 -6.06
CA VAL A 160 -0.51 -9.93 -7.46
C VAL A 160 -1.50 -9.18 -8.37
N GLU A 161 -2.59 -8.63 -7.83
CA GLU A 161 -3.58 -7.80 -8.54
C GLU A 161 -3.08 -6.39 -8.89
N ARG A 162 -1.87 -6.30 -9.47
CA ARG A 162 -1.31 -5.05 -10.02
C ARG A 162 -2.01 -4.63 -11.29
N ILE A 163 -1.89 -3.34 -11.62
CA ILE A 163 -2.35 -2.84 -12.92
C ILE A 163 -1.63 -3.67 -14.00
N PRO A 164 -2.36 -4.31 -14.93
CA PRO A 164 -1.72 -5.01 -16.03
C PRO A 164 -0.85 -4.03 -16.85
N LYS A 165 0.24 -4.53 -17.44
CA LYS A 165 1.20 -3.69 -18.16
C LYS A 165 0.56 -2.86 -19.28
N LEU A 166 -0.43 -3.42 -20.00
CA LEU A 166 -1.05 -2.77 -21.15
C LEU A 166 -1.82 -1.47 -20.76
N PRO A 167 -2.77 -1.50 -19.81
CA PRO A 167 -3.39 -0.27 -19.33
C PRO A 167 -2.42 0.75 -18.74
N GLN A 168 -1.38 0.29 -18.05
CA GLN A 168 -0.34 1.18 -17.52
C GLN A 168 0.40 1.90 -18.66
N THR A 169 0.80 1.18 -19.71
CA THR A 169 1.41 1.76 -20.91
C THR A 169 0.48 2.77 -21.58
N LEU A 170 -0.83 2.49 -21.63
CA LEU A 170 -1.82 3.40 -22.21
C LEU A 170 -1.89 4.73 -21.45
N ILE A 171 -1.85 4.71 -20.11
CA ILE A 171 -1.85 5.92 -19.28
C ILE A 171 -0.58 6.74 -19.51
N TYR A 172 0.58 6.09 -19.58
CA TYR A 172 1.84 6.79 -19.88
C TYR A 172 1.83 7.40 -21.28
N PHE A 173 1.31 6.66 -22.27
CA PHE A 173 1.15 7.16 -23.63
C PHE A 173 0.24 8.41 -23.67
N LEU A 174 -0.91 8.37 -23.00
CA LEU A 174 -1.82 9.51 -22.90
C LEU A 174 -1.20 10.70 -22.17
N ALA A 175 -0.45 10.47 -21.09
CA ALA A 175 0.24 11.51 -20.36
C ALA A 175 1.31 12.19 -21.23
N ILE A 176 2.12 11.43 -21.96
CA ILE A 176 3.12 11.96 -22.90
C ILE A 176 2.44 12.75 -24.01
N MET A 177 1.36 12.21 -24.58
CA MET A 177 0.59 12.90 -25.62
C MET A 177 0.04 14.24 -25.10
N LEU A 178 -0.49 14.27 -23.87
CA LEU A 178 -0.96 15.50 -23.25
C LEU A 178 0.14 16.53 -23.06
N LEU A 179 1.29 16.12 -22.51
CA LEU A 179 2.43 17.02 -22.32
C LEU A 179 2.96 17.55 -23.65
N PHE A 180 2.93 16.72 -24.69
CA PHE A 180 3.34 17.10 -26.04
C PHE A 180 2.37 18.11 -26.65
N VAL A 181 1.07 17.83 -26.66
CA VAL A 181 0.05 18.75 -27.19
C VAL A 181 0.02 20.06 -26.41
N LEU A 182 0.17 20.01 -25.08
CA LEU A 182 0.28 21.19 -24.22
C LEU A 182 1.50 22.06 -24.60
N ALA A 183 2.62 21.42 -24.92
CA ALA A 183 3.82 22.12 -25.35
C ALA A 183 3.63 22.86 -26.68
N LEU A 184 2.84 22.34 -27.61
CA LEU A 184 2.60 22.97 -28.92
C LEU A 184 1.76 24.25 -28.86
N ILE A 185 1.05 24.48 -27.76
CA ILE A 185 0.34 25.74 -27.55
C ILE A 185 1.40 26.85 -27.42
N PRO A 186 1.24 28.03 -28.04
CA PRO A 186 2.16 29.15 -27.84
C PRO A 186 1.98 29.77 -26.44
N SER A 187 3.08 30.12 -25.75
CA SER A 187 3.08 30.84 -24.45
C SER A 187 4.31 31.76 -24.29
N THR A 188 5.05 32.00 -25.36
CA THR A 188 6.27 32.80 -25.31
C THR A 188 5.96 34.22 -24.88
N ALA A 189 6.76 34.75 -23.96
CA ALA A 189 6.61 36.09 -23.37
C ALA A 189 5.30 36.35 -22.59
N LEU A 190 4.41 35.36 -22.43
CA LEU A 190 3.19 35.46 -21.63
C LEU A 190 3.35 34.65 -20.33
N MET A 191 3.74 35.35 -19.25
CA MET A 191 4.03 34.72 -17.95
C MET A 191 2.86 33.89 -17.40
N PHE A 192 1.63 34.39 -17.55
CA PHE A 192 0.43 33.71 -17.06
C PHE A 192 0.16 32.39 -17.83
N ASP A 193 0.30 32.40 -19.14
CA ASP A 193 0.08 31.20 -19.97
C ASP A 193 1.15 30.14 -19.73
N ALA A 194 2.42 30.55 -19.58
CA ALA A 194 3.50 29.65 -19.20
C ALA A 194 3.31 29.06 -17.80
N LEU A 195 2.78 29.84 -16.84
CA LEU A 195 2.43 29.36 -15.52
C LEU A 195 1.30 28.33 -15.57
N LEU A 196 0.21 28.60 -16.29
CA LEU A 196 -0.91 27.67 -16.45
C LEU A 196 -0.49 26.36 -17.10
N LYS A 197 0.34 26.40 -18.16
CA LYS A 197 0.89 25.19 -18.78
C LYS A 197 1.78 24.41 -17.84
N GLY A 198 2.67 25.10 -17.11
CA GLY A 198 3.49 24.46 -16.10
C GLY A 198 2.65 23.77 -15.03
N ALA A 199 1.58 24.42 -14.56
CA ALA A 199 0.64 23.84 -13.60
C ALA A 199 -0.07 22.60 -14.15
N PHE A 200 -0.60 22.68 -15.36
CA PHE A 200 -1.27 21.54 -16.01
C PHE A 200 -0.30 20.36 -16.21
N GLY A 201 0.90 20.61 -16.75
CA GLY A 201 1.91 19.58 -16.93
C GLY A 201 2.36 18.94 -15.61
N THR A 202 2.49 19.76 -14.56
CA THR A 202 2.78 19.27 -13.20
C THR A 202 1.71 18.34 -12.68
N ILE A 203 0.42 18.67 -12.89
CA ILE A 203 -0.70 17.84 -12.46
C ILE A 203 -0.70 16.49 -13.21
N VAL A 204 -0.48 16.49 -14.52
CA VAL A 204 -0.41 15.26 -15.32
C VAL A 204 0.71 14.36 -14.79
N ILE A 205 1.92 14.90 -14.60
CA ILE A 205 3.06 14.15 -14.08
C ILE A 205 2.78 13.66 -12.65
N PHE A 206 2.18 14.50 -11.81
CA PHE A 206 1.80 14.13 -10.46
C PHE A 206 0.84 12.95 -10.44
N LEU A 207 -0.21 12.96 -11.26
CA LEU A 207 -1.19 11.87 -11.33
C LEU A 207 -0.55 10.56 -11.77
N VAL A 208 0.39 10.62 -12.72
CA VAL A 208 1.17 9.47 -13.17
C VAL A 208 2.05 8.91 -12.03
N ILE A 209 2.73 9.78 -11.28
CA ILE A 209 3.54 9.38 -10.12
C ILE A 209 2.66 8.79 -9.01
N LEU A 210 1.54 9.43 -8.69
CA LEU A 210 0.60 8.98 -7.67
C LEU A 210 0.08 7.57 -8.00
N LEU A 211 -0.31 7.35 -9.26
CA LEU A 211 -0.79 6.05 -9.71
C LEU A 211 0.30 4.98 -9.53
N ARG A 212 1.56 5.32 -9.86
CA ARG A 212 2.68 4.40 -9.70
C ARG A 212 2.94 4.07 -8.22
N GLN A 213 2.89 5.07 -7.35
CA GLN A 213 3.07 4.87 -5.91
C GLN A 213 1.93 4.05 -5.29
N LEU A 214 0.69 4.20 -5.77
CA LEU A 214 -0.45 3.38 -5.36
C LEU A 214 -0.31 1.93 -5.85
N ASP A 215 0.12 1.72 -7.09
CA ASP A 215 0.31 0.38 -7.67
C ASP A 215 1.46 -0.38 -6.98
N ASP A 216 2.54 0.32 -6.63
CA ASP A 216 3.67 -0.25 -5.90
C ASP A 216 3.46 -0.26 -4.37
N LEU A 217 2.30 0.20 -3.87
CA LEU A 217 1.95 0.26 -2.44
C LEU A 217 2.84 1.16 -1.57
N HIS A 218 3.71 2.00 -2.16
CA HIS A 218 4.67 2.83 -1.41
C HIS A 218 4.02 4.05 -0.72
N LEU A 219 2.78 4.43 -1.07
CA LEU A 219 2.17 5.68 -0.62
C LEU A 219 2.03 5.79 0.92
N PHE A 220 1.99 4.65 1.62
CA PHE A 220 1.72 4.59 3.06
C PHE A 220 2.73 3.75 3.85
N GLU A 221 3.91 3.54 3.27
CA GLU A 221 4.96 2.69 3.85
C GLU A 221 5.31 3.04 5.29
N GLY A 222 5.36 4.33 5.63
CA GLY A 222 5.83 4.81 6.92
C GLY A 222 4.76 5.17 7.96
N THR A 223 3.47 4.86 7.74
CA THR A 223 2.44 5.30 8.70
C THR A 223 1.56 4.19 9.24
N LEU A 224 1.21 3.19 8.44
CA LEU A 224 0.15 2.26 8.84
C LEU A 224 0.68 0.93 9.38
N GLY A 225 1.55 0.23 8.63
CA GLY A 225 2.04 -1.06 9.10
C GLY A 225 3.06 -0.96 10.22
N GLU A 226 3.87 0.10 10.27
CA GLU A 226 4.76 0.35 11.41
C GLU A 226 3.98 0.65 12.69
N ALA A 227 2.95 1.49 12.60
CA ALA A 227 2.08 1.79 13.75
C ALA A 227 1.33 0.54 14.23
N SER A 228 0.79 -0.25 13.30
CA SER A 228 0.11 -1.51 13.62
C SER A 228 1.07 -2.54 14.23
N ALA A 229 2.28 -2.67 13.68
CA ALA A 229 3.30 -3.55 14.22
C ALA A 229 3.76 -3.13 15.62
N GLN A 230 3.93 -1.83 15.85
CA GLN A 230 4.28 -1.28 17.15
C GLN A 230 3.16 -1.51 18.17
N ASP A 231 1.89 -1.37 17.77
CA ASP A 231 0.75 -1.68 18.62
C ASP A 231 0.76 -3.13 19.10
N VAL A 232 0.97 -4.10 18.19
CA VAL A 232 1.12 -5.51 18.56
C VAL A 232 2.26 -5.71 19.56
N LEU A 233 3.42 -5.11 19.32
CA LEU A 233 4.56 -5.21 20.25
C LEU A 233 4.29 -4.58 21.62
N ASN A 234 3.55 -3.47 21.67
CA ASN A 234 3.14 -2.84 22.92
C ASN A 234 2.24 -3.78 23.72
N ILE A 235 1.29 -4.45 23.07
CA ILE A 235 0.40 -5.44 23.74
C ILE A 235 1.20 -6.63 24.29
N LEU A 236 2.29 -7.04 23.63
CA LEU A 236 3.19 -8.07 24.19
C LEU A 236 3.93 -7.60 25.45
N SER A 237 4.15 -6.29 25.58
CA SER A 237 4.88 -5.68 26.71
C SER A 237 3.99 -5.40 27.93
N GLU A 238 2.69 -5.20 27.72
CA GLU A 238 1.67 -5.14 28.76
C GLU A 238 1.48 -6.54 29.38
N ARG A 239 2.41 -6.94 30.26
CA ARG A 239 2.20 -8.11 31.13
C ARG A 239 1.10 -7.78 32.14
N ARG A 240 0.09 -8.65 32.20
CA ARG A 240 -0.67 -8.88 33.43
C ARG A 240 0.10 -9.85 34.32
#